data_AF-A0A2G9T690-F1
#
_entry.id   AF-A0A2G9T690-F1
#
_cell.length_a   1.000
_cell.length_b   1.000
_cell.length_c   1.000
_cell.angle_alpha   90.00
_cell.angle_beta   90.00
_cell.angle_gamma   90.00
#
_symmetry.space_group_name_H-M   'P 1'
#
loop_
_entity.id
_entity.type
_entity.pdbx_description
1 polymer ?
#
loop_
_entity_poly.entity_id
_entity_poly.type
_entity_poly.pdbx_seq_one_letter_code
_entity_poly.pdbx_strand_id
1 'polypeptide(L)'
;MPQFLSPEAQSLLRALFKRNAVNRLGAGPEGIEEIKRHPFFASINFDRLLNKEISPPFKPAVTTIDSTLYFDPEFTKRTPK
;
A
#
# COMPACT_ATOMS: atom_id res chain seq x y z
N MET A 1 4.77 -14.97 -13.46
CA MET A 1 4.84 -13.57 -12.93
C MET A 1 4.99 -12.67 -14.13
N PRO A 2 4.24 -11.57 -14.25
CA PRO A 2 4.37 -10.65 -15.38
C PRO A 2 5.78 -10.08 -15.50
N GLN A 3 6.28 -9.93 -16.72
CA GLN A 3 7.67 -9.51 -17.00
C GLN A 3 7.93 -8.03 -16.68
N PHE A 4 6.89 -7.20 -16.60
CA PHE A 4 7.02 -5.77 -16.29
C PHE A 4 7.28 -5.49 -14.80
N LEU A 5 7.20 -6.50 -13.93
CA LEU A 5 7.48 -6.34 -12.50
C LEU A 5 8.99 -6.42 -12.24
N SER A 6 9.50 -5.50 -11.40
CA SER A 6 10.90 -5.55 -10.96
C SER A 6 11.20 -6.86 -10.20
N PRO A 7 12.45 -7.33 -10.19
CA PRO A 7 12.84 -8.54 -9.44
C PRO A 7 12.43 -8.49 -7.96
N GLU A 8 12.54 -7.33 -7.33
CA GLU A 8 12.19 -7.09 -5.92
C GLU A 8 10.68 -7.18 -5.72
N ALA A 9 9.88 -6.58 -6.61
CA ALA A 9 8.42 -6.69 -6.58
C ALA A 9 8.00 -8.16 -6.74
N GLN A 10 8.66 -8.88 -7.65
CA GLN A 10 8.37 -10.28 -7.86
C GLN A 10 8.73 -11.14 -6.63
N SER A 11 9.87 -10.86 -6.00
CA SER A 11 10.30 -11.51 -4.76
C SER A 11 9.28 -11.30 -3.64
N LEU A 12 8.85 -10.05 -3.44
CA LEU A 12 7.90 -9.67 -2.39
C LEU A 12 6.59 -10.46 -2.53
N LEU A 13 6.00 -10.46 -3.73
CA LEU A 13 4.74 -11.17 -3.98
C LEU A 13 4.87 -12.68 -3.77
N ARG A 14 5.99 -13.30 -4.18
CA ARG A 14 6.23 -14.74 -3.94
C ARG A 14 6.33 -15.06 -2.44
N ALA A 15 6.88 -14.15 -1.64
CA ALA A 15 7.05 -14.32 -0.20
C ALA A 15 5.74 -14.07 0.57
N LEU A 16 4.95 -13.07 0.17
CA LEU A 16 3.63 -12.77 0.76
C LEU A 16 2.55 -13.78 0.36
N PHE A 17 2.61 -14.35 -0.84
CA PHE A 17 1.59 -15.28 -1.33
C PHE A 17 1.99 -16.75 -1.17
N LYS A 18 2.80 -17.07 -0.16
CA LYS A 18 3.03 -18.47 0.23
C LYS A 18 1.71 -19.10 0.68
N ARG A 19 1.41 -20.27 0.10
CA ARG A 19 0.19 -21.05 0.39
C ARG A 19 0.09 -21.42 1.87
N ASN A 20 1.20 -21.88 2.45
CA ASN A 20 1.27 -22.15 3.87
C ASN A 20 1.50 -20.84 4.63
N ALA A 21 0.59 -20.50 5.54
CA ALA A 21 0.62 -19.25 6.30
C ALA A 21 1.88 -19.11 7.16
N VAL A 22 2.39 -20.19 7.74
CA VAL A 22 3.61 -20.13 8.58
C VAL A 22 4.88 -19.80 7.78
N ASN A 23 4.85 -20.03 6.46
CA ASN A 23 5.97 -19.73 5.57
C ASN A 23 5.83 -18.34 4.91
N ARG A 24 4.76 -17.61 5.21
CA ARG A 24 4.51 -16.29 4.62
C ARG A 24 5.46 -15.27 5.24
N LEU A 25 5.97 -14.35 4.42
CA LEU A 25 6.72 -13.19 4.90
C LEU A 25 5.92 -12.45 5.98
N GLY A 26 6.53 -12.24 7.14
CA GLY A 26 5.92 -11.61 8.30
C GLY A 26 5.10 -12.54 9.21
N ALA A 27 5.12 -13.85 8.96
CA ALA A 27 4.57 -14.84 9.90
C ALA A 27 5.57 -15.31 10.96
N GLY A 28 6.85 -14.95 10.82
CA GLY A 28 7.89 -15.23 11.80
C GLY A 28 7.79 -14.35 13.05
N PRO A 29 8.67 -14.57 14.06
CA PRO A 29 8.63 -13.85 15.33
C PRO A 29 8.85 -12.34 15.20
N GLU A 30 9.50 -11.90 14.12
CA GLU A 30 9.75 -10.48 13.83
C GLU A 30 8.58 -9.78 13.13
N GLY A 31 7.59 -10.54 12.65
CA GLY A 31 6.35 -10.01 12.09
C GLY A 31 6.57 -8.94 11.01
N ILE A 32 6.02 -7.75 11.26
CA ILE A 32 6.06 -6.63 10.32
C ILE A 32 7.46 -6.13 9.99
N GLU A 33 8.44 -6.30 10.89
CA GLU A 33 9.81 -5.82 10.65
C GLU A 33 10.49 -6.61 9.53
N GLU A 34 10.13 -7.87 9.35
CA GLU A 34 10.56 -8.68 8.20
C GLU A 34 10.06 -8.09 6.87
N ILE A 35 8.81 -7.62 6.86
CA ILE A 35 8.19 -7.00 5.67
C ILE A 35 8.86 -5.66 5.37
N LYS A 36 9.04 -4.79 6.38
CA LYS A 36 9.67 -3.48 6.21
C LYS A 36 11.10 -3.57 5.67
N ARG A 37 11.86 -4.59 6.08
CA ARG A 37 13.24 -4.81 5.61
C ARG A 37 13.35 -5.46 4.23
N HIS A 38 12.24 -5.91 3.63
CA HIS A 38 12.30 -6.52 2.30
C HIS A 38 12.85 -5.53 1.25
N PRO A 39 13.73 -5.94 0.32
CA PRO A 39 14.39 -5.03 -0.64
C PRO A 39 13.46 -4.15 -1.47
N PHE A 40 12.23 -4.61 -1.72
CA PHE A 40 11.19 -3.81 -2.39
C PHE A 40 10.89 -2.48 -1.68
N PHE A 41 11.04 -2.42 -0.35
CA PHE A 41 10.79 -1.23 0.45
C PHE A 41 12.07 -0.46 0.81
N ALA A 42 13.22 -0.80 0.23
CA ALA A 42 14.51 -0.19 0.58
C ALA A 42 14.55 1.34 0.40
N SER A 43 13.72 1.89 -0.49
CA SER A 43 13.60 3.35 -0.71
C SER A 43 12.70 4.06 0.30
N ILE A 44 12.00 3.34 1.17
CA ILE A 44 11.04 3.91 2.12
C ILE A 44 11.70 4.07 3.48
N ASN A 45 11.79 5.31 3.95
CA ASN A 45 11.99 5.58 5.37
C ASN A 45 10.62 5.52 6.08
N PHE A 46 10.39 4.46 6.85
CA PHE A 46 9.09 4.20 7.48
C PHE A 46 8.74 5.22 8.59
N ASP A 47 9.73 5.79 9.28
CA ASP A 47 9.49 6.83 10.28
C ASP A 47 9.02 8.13 9.63
N ARG A 48 9.68 8.53 8.53
CA ARG A 48 9.26 9.70 7.74
C ARG A 48 7.90 9.50 7.08
N LEU A 49 7.59 8.28 6.65
CA LEU A 49 6.26 7.93 6.15
C LEU A 49 5.20 8.11 7.25
N LEU A 50 5.46 7.58 8.45
CA LEU A 50 4.56 7.68 9.60
C LEU A 50 4.32 9.14 10.00
N ASN A 51 5.37 9.95 10.00
CA ASN A 51 5.32 11.38 10.30
C ASN A 51 4.75 12.25 9.16
N LYS A 52 4.31 11.63 8.05
CA LYS A 52 3.75 12.31 6.87
C LYS A 52 4.74 13.30 6.20
N GLU A 53 6.03 13.00 6.29
CA GLU A 53 7.10 13.82 5.70
C GLU A 53 7.46 13.41 4.27
N ILE A 54 6.92 12.29 3.80
CA ILE A 54 7.07 11.83 2.41
C ILE A 54 5.91 12.41 1.60
N SER A 55 6.23 13.16 0.53
CA SER A 55 5.22 13.65 -0.40
C SER A 55 4.50 12.47 -1.07
N PRO A 56 3.15 12.38 -1.01
CA PRO A 56 2.42 11.34 -1.71
C PRO A 56 2.64 11.40 -3.23
N PRO A 57 2.68 10.25 -3.93
CA PRO A 57 2.85 10.22 -5.38
C PRO A 57 1.63 10.77 -6.13
N PHE A 58 0.47 10.83 -5.47
CA PHE A 58 -0.77 11.36 -6.01
C PHE A 58 -1.43 12.27 -4.98
N LYS A 59 -1.78 13.48 -5.42
CA LYS A 59 -2.59 14.43 -4.66
C LYS A 59 -3.95 14.57 -5.35
N PRO A 60 -5.05 14.15 -4.70
CA PRO A 60 -6.40 14.31 -5.25
C PRO A 60 -6.71 15.76 -5.64
N ALA A 61 -7.30 15.96 -6.80
CA ALA A 61 -7.69 17.27 -7.33
C ALA A 61 -9.06 17.70 -6.77
N VAL A 62 -9.14 17.80 -5.43
CA VAL A 62 -10.33 18.27 -4.73
C VAL A 62 -10.36 19.80 -4.79
N THR A 63 -11.35 20.36 -5.47
CA THR A 63 -11.49 21.80 -5.72
C THR A 63 -12.31 22.53 -4.64
N THR A 64 -13.24 21.83 -4.01
CA THR A 64 -14.13 22.36 -2.97
C THR A 64 -14.21 21.42 -1.78
N ILE A 65 -14.59 21.94 -0.61
CA ILE A 65 -14.72 21.13 0.61
C ILE A 65 -15.77 20.02 0.46
N ASP A 66 -16.80 20.26 -0.36
CA ASP A 66 -17.89 19.31 -0.65
C ASP A 66 -17.65 18.47 -1.91
N SER A 67 -16.41 18.43 -2.43
CA SER A 67 -16.12 17.69 -3.66
C SER A 67 -16.28 16.19 -3.45
N THR A 68 -17.16 15.58 -4.23
CA THR A 68 -17.44 14.14 -4.20
C THR A 68 -16.81 13.37 -5.38
N LEU A 69 -15.85 13.98 -6.08
CA LEU A 69 -15.27 13.47 -7.33
C LEU A 69 -14.71 12.03 -7.24
N TYR A 70 -14.15 11.67 -6.09
CA TYR A 70 -13.52 10.37 -5.86
C TYR A 70 -14.47 9.37 -5.15
N PHE A 71 -15.75 9.72 -5.03
CA PHE A 71 -16.79 8.85 -4.49
C PHE A 71 -17.76 8.45 -5.60
N ASP A 72 -18.31 7.24 -5.51
CA ASP A 72 -19.24 6.75 -6.52
C ASP A 72 -20.54 7.59 -6.53
N PRO A 73 -20.96 8.13 -7.69
CA PRO A 73 -22.22 8.86 -7.84
C PRO A 73 -23.47 8.11 -7.34
N GLU A 74 -23.45 6.78 -7.31
CA GLU A 74 -24.54 5.96 -6.76
C GLU A 74 -24.85 6.33 -5.30
N PHE A 75 -23.83 6.71 -4.52
CA PHE A 75 -24.01 7.07 -3.11
C PHE A 75 -24.18 8.58 -2.90
N THR A 76 -23.46 9.41 -3.66
CA THR A 76 -23.43 10.87 -3.46
C THR A 76 -24.70 11.57 -3.91
N LYS A 77 -25.51 10.92 -4.77
CA LYS A 77 -26.83 11.40 -5.22
C LYS A 77 -27.99 10.99 -4.32
N ARG A 78 -27.76 10.11 -3.33
CA ARG A 78 -28.82 9.69 -2.40
C ARG A 78 -29.05 10.81 -1.39
N THR A 79 -30.30 11.03 -1.01
CA THR A 79 -30.64 11.94 0.08
C THR A 79 -30.04 11.39 1.39
N PRO A 80 -29.20 12.15 2.11
CA PRO A 80 -28.69 11.75 3.42
C PRO A 80 -29.86 11.47 4.37
N LYS A 81 -29.77 10.41 5.17
CA LYS A 81 -30.73 10.13 6.25
C LYS A 81 -30.40 10.94 7.49
#